data_AF-A0A7V9SAR9-F1
#
_entry.id   AF-A0A7V9SAR9-F1
#
_cell.length_a   1.000
_cell.length_b   1.000
_cell.length_c   1.000
_cell.angle_alpha   90.00
_cell.angle_beta   90.00
_cell.angle_gamma   90.00
#
_symmetry.space_group_name_H-M   'P 1'
#
loop_
_entity.id
_entity.type
_entity.pdbx_description
1 polymer ?
#
loop_
_entity_poly.entity_id
_entity_poly.type
_entity_poly.pdbx_seq_one_letter_code
_entity_poly.pdbx_strand_id
1 'polypeptide(L)'
;MAAFPPLFYSSPLRPGLIDLDPSTLPPDREYKAVPDVGKHLVFSFLTTDASHDVAPVHSDATPVCLFTVDEREMWMNAPVELALTLQRPPARGTVKIVAAEKNEGLYASA
;
A
#
# COMPACT_ATOMS: atom_id res chain seq x y z
N MET A 1 -11.71 -15.45 -16.79
CA MET A 1 -11.40 -15.71 -15.37
C MET A 1 -9.91 -15.49 -15.21
N ALA A 2 -9.49 -14.22 -15.08
CA ALA A 2 -8.08 -13.85 -15.05
C ALA A 2 -7.68 -13.59 -13.60
N ALA A 3 -6.78 -14.42 -13.08
CA ALA A 3 -6.13 -14.18 -11.80
C ALA A 3 -5.20 -12.98 -11.97
N PHE A 4 -5.57 -11.84 -11.39
CA PHE A 4 -4.67 -10.71 -11.24
C PHE A 4 -3.66 -11.04 -10.13
N PRO A 5 -2.34 -10.98 -10.39
CA PRO A 5 -1.35 -11.17 -9.33
C PRO A 5 -1.40 -9.98 -8.36
N PRO A 6 -1.07 -10.17 -7.07
CA PRO A 6 -0.94 -9.06 -6.14
C PRO A 6 0.21 -8.18 -6.62
N LEU A 7 -0.08 -6.90 -6.89
CA LEU A 7 0.94 -5.90 -7.18
C LEU A 7 1.73 -5.60 -5.90
N PHE A 8 2.61 -6.52 -5.51
CA PHE A 8 3.84 -6.12 -4.87
C PHE A 8 4.57 -5.25 -5.90
N TYR A 9 4.55 -3.93 -5.73
CA TYR A 9 5.60 -3.08 -6.28
C TYR A 9 6.89 -3.34 -5.48
N SER A 10 7.39 -4.57 -5.56
CA SER A 10 8.81 -4.81 -5.45
C SER A 10 9.33 -4.45 -6.83
N SER A 11 9.78 -3.20 -6.99
CA SER A 11 10.78 -2.93 -8.02
C SER A 11 11.79 -4.07 -7.92
N PRO A 12 12.08 -4.82 -9.00
CA PRO A 12 13.22 -5.72 -8.96
C PRO A 12 14.38 -4.83 -8.50
N LEU A 13 15.04 -5.20 -7.39
CA LEU A 13 16.33 -4.63 -7.06
C LEU A 13 17.12 -4.73 -8.35
N ARG A 14 17.34 -3.59 -9.03
CA ARG A 14 17.99 -3.59 -10.33
C ARG A 14 19.32 -4.30 -10.11
N PRO A 15 19.62 -5.39 -10.86
CA PRO A 15 20.93 -5.98 -10.79
C PRO A 15 21.96 -4.88 -11.10
N GLY A 16 22.78 -4.52 -10.11
CA GLY A 16 23.74 -3.40 -10.19
C GLY A 16 23.48 -2.20 -9.27
N LEU A 17 22.42 -2.19 -8.43
CA LEU A 17 22.20 -1.08 -7.47
C LEU A 17 23.33 -0.97 -6.41
N ILE A 18 24.10 -2.03 -6.21
CA ILE A 18 25.22 -2.06 -5.24
C ILE A 18 26.49 -1.39 -5.83
N ASP A 19 26.55 -1.19 -7.15
CA ASP A 19 27.73 -0.68 -7.87
C ASP A 19 27.54 0.72 -8.47
N LEU A 20 26.46 1.43 -8.11
CA LEU A 20 26.23 2.79 -8.62
C LEU A 20 27.24 3.78 -8.01
N ASP A 21 28.00 4.44 -8.89
CA ASP A 21 28.87 5.55 -8.53
C ASP A 21 28.04 6.69 -7.93
N PRO A 22 28.29 7.08 -6.67
CA PRO A 22 27.52 8.11 -5.97
C PRO A 22 27.55 9.49 -6.65
N SER A 23 28.47 9.72 -7.60
CA SER A 23 28.50 10.94 -8.42
C SER A 23 27.44 11.02 -9.52
N THR A 24 26.73 9.91 -9.79
CA THR A 24 25.70 9.81 -10.85
C THR A 24 24.27 9.91 -10.33
N LEU A 25 24.08 10.02 -9.01
CA LEU A 25 22.77 10.11 -8.38
C LEU A 25 22.25 11.56 -8.36
N PRO A 26 20.92 11.78 -8.48
CA PRO A 26 20.34 13.11 -8.38
C PRO A 26 20.65 13.73 -6.99
N PRO A 27 21.03 15.02 -6.94
CA PRO A 27 21.66 15.64 -5.77
C PRO A 27 20.70 15.85 -4.58
N ASP A 28 19.40 15.58 -4.76
CA ASP A 28 18.34 15.88 -3.80
C ASP A 28 17.86 14.65 -3.01
N ARG A 29 18.40 13.46 -3.28
CA ARG A 29 17.94 12.21 -2.66
C ARG A 29 19.10 11.39 -2.10
N GLU A 30 19.32 11.51 -0.80
CA GLU A 30 20.21 10.64 -0.04
C GLU A 30 19.62 9.22 0.00
N TYR A 31 20.06 8.36 -0.92
CA TYR A 31 19.84 6.93 -0.76
C TYR A 31 20.83 6.44 0.29
N LYS A 32 20.33 5.90 1.42
CA LYS A 32 21.18 5.12 2.31
C LYS A 32 21.69 3.90 1.54
N ALA A 33 22.87 4.03 0.95
CA ALA A 33 23.54 2.96 0.21
C ALA A 33 23.91 1.78 1.13
N VAL A 34 24.08 2.06 2.43
CA VAL A 34 24.35 1.04 3.45
C VAL A 34 23.01 0.51 3.98
N PRO A 35 22.71 -0.79 3.81
CA PRO A 35 21.51 -1.38 4.37
C PRO A 35 21.53 -1.27 5.89
N ASP A 36 20.38 -0.93 6.49
CA ASP A 36 20.22 -0.96 7.94
C ASP A 36 20.14 -2.43 8.39
N VAL A 37 21.27 -3.00 8.76
CA VAL A 37 21.39 -4.40 9.17
C VAL A 37 21.03 -4.51 10.64
N GLY A 38 19.85 -5.08 10.91
CA GLY A 38 19.35 -5.26 12.27
C GLY A 38 18.08 -6.10 12.29
N LYS A 39 17.61 -6.44 13.50
CA LYS A 39 16.32 -7.09 13.69
C LYS A 39 15.23 -6.03 13.62
N HIS A 40 14.48 -6.02 12.53
CA HIS A 40 13.38 -5.08 12.31
C HIS A 40 12.04 -5.72 12.66
N LEU A 41 11.16 -4.94 13.30
CA LEU A 41 9.75 -5.30 13.46
C LEU A 41 8.97 -4.70 12.29
N VAL A 42 8.49 -5.58 11.39
CA VAL A 42 7.77 -5.18 10.18
C VAL A 42 6.32 -5.66 10.25
N PHE A 43 5.43 -4.91 9.62
CA PHE A 43 4.04 -5.31 9.43
C PHE A 43 3.58 -4.90 8.03
N SER A 44 2.47 -5.50 7.61
CA SER A 44 1.72 -5.11 6.43
C SER A 44 0.24 -5.13 6.76
N PHE A 45 -0.56 -4.44 5.98
CA PHE A 45 -2.01 -4.49 6.07
C PHE A 45 -2.58 -5.04 4.77
N LEU A 46 -3.78 -5.62 4.86
CA LEU A 46 -4.45 -6.16 3.69
C LEU A 46 -5.14 -5.06 2.89
N THR A 47 -5.24 -5.31 1.59
CA THR A 47 -5.94 -4.45 0.64
C THR A 47 -7.18 -5.16 0.08
N THR A 48 -8.07 -4.38 -0.50
CA THR A 48 -9.30 -4.79 -1.17
C THR A 48 -9.39 -4.06 -2.50
N ASP A 49 -10.34 -4.46 -3.34
CA ASP A 49 -10.69 -3.69 -4.54
C ASP A 49 -11.04 -2.24 -4.18
N ALA A 50 -10.85 -1.32 -5.13
CA ALA A 50 -11.17 0.08 -4.88
C ALA A 50 -12.64 0.28 -4.53
N SER A 51 -12.90 0.96 -3.40
CA SER A 51 -14.26 1.34 -3.04
C SER A 51 -14.80 2.44 -3.95
N HIS A 52 -16.11 2.56 -4.06
CA HIS A 52 -16.76 3.55 -4.91
C HIS A 52 -16.21 4.98 -4.69
N ASP A 53 -15.97 5.36 -3.44
CA ASP A 53 -15.56 6.72 -3.09
C ASP A 53 -14.06 6.96 -3.26
N VAL A 54 -13.25 5.89 -3.30
CA VAL A 54 -11.79 5.95 -3.47
C VAL A 54 -11.37 5.77 -4.93
N ALA A 55 -12.11 4.95 -5.70
CA ALA A 55 -11.80 4.64 -7.10
C ALA A 55 -11.53 5.87 -8.00
N PRO A 56 -12.23 7.02 -7.87
CA PRO A 56 -11.93 8.21 -8.65
C PRO A 56 -10.56 8.85 -8.38
N VAL A 57 -9.95 8.54 -7.23
CA VAL A 57 -8.63 9.06 -6.81
C VAL A 57 -7.55 7.99 -7.04
N HIS A 58 -7.84 6.73 -6.72
CA HIS A 58 -6.92 5.61 -6.87
C HIS A 58 -7.72 4.34 -7.21
N SER A 59 -7.61 3.88 -8.45
CA SER A 59 -8.43 2.79 -9.01
C SER A 59 -8.04 1.40 -8.53
N ASP A 60 -6.83 1.22 -8.01
CA ASP A 60 -6.23 -0.11 -7.98
C ASP A 60 -6.57 -0.88 -6.69
N ALA A 61 -6.71 -0.18 -5.57
CA ALA A 61 -6.99 -0.80 -4.29
C ALA A 61 -7.46 0.21 -3.24
N THR A 62 -8.15 -0.29 -2.22
CA THR A 62 -8.43 0.41 -0.95
C THR A 62 -7.93 -0.46 0.21
N PRO A 63 -7.28 0.10 1.25
CA PRO A 63 -6.92 -0.68 2.43
C PRO A 63 -8.16 -1.28 3.10
N VAL A 64 -8.02 -2.42 3.77
CA VAL A 64 -9.08 -2.93 4.65
C VAL A 64 -9.28 -1.94 5.79
N CYS A 65 -10.52 -1.50 5.98
CA CYS A 65 -10.90 -0.60 7.06
C CYS A 65 -11.90 -1.28 7.99
N LEU A 66 -11.60 -1.29 9.29
CA LEU A 66 -12.46 -1.82 10.34
C LEU A 66 -13.06 -0.64 11.12
N PHE A 67 -14.34 -0.39 10.96
CA PHE A 67 -15.01 0.80 11.45
C PHE A 67 -15.52 0.61 12.89
N THR A 68 -15.95 -0.60 13.24
CA THR A 68 -16.52 -0.89 14.56
C THR A 68 -15.53 -1.56 15.51
N VAL A 69 -15.84 -1.51 16.81
CA VAL A 69 -15.08 -2.26 17.83
C VAL A 69 -15.20 -3.75 17.56
N ASP A 70 -16.40 -4.24 17.28
CA ASP A 70 -16.66 -5.66 17.03
C ASP A 70 -15.87 -6.20 15.83
N GLU A 71 -15.74 -5.42 14.75
CA GLU A 71 -14.90 -5.76 13.60
C GLU A 71 -13.42 -5.90 14.00
N ARG A 72 -12.91 -5.02 14.87
CA ARG A 72 -11.53 -5.11 15.38
C ARG A 72 -11.34 -6.29 16.31
N GLU A 73 -12.29 -6.55 17.20
CA GLU A 73 -12.24 -7.70 18.12
C GLU A 73 -12.27 -9.02 17.35
N MET A 74 -13.13 -9.11 16.33
CA MET A 74 -13.18 -10.26 15.43
C MET A 74 -11.86 -10.41 14.67
N TRP A 75 -11.29 -9.33 14.16
CA TRP A 75 -10.01 -9.37 13.45
C TRP A 75 -8.84 -9.87 14.32
N MET A 76 -8.81 -9.45 15.59
CA MET A 76 -7.70 -9.77 16.50
C MET A 76 -7.82 -11.16 17.14
N ASN A 77 -9.04 -11.69 17.32
CA ASN A 77 -9.25 -12.86 18.16
C ASN A 77 -9.96 -14.04 17.47
N ALA A 78 -10.67 -13.82 16.36
CA ALA A 78 -11.41 -14.89 15.69
C ALA A 78 -10.47 -15.79 14.86
N PRO A 79 -10.92 -17.00 14.46
CA PRO A 79 -10.27 -17.78 13.42
C PRO A 79 -10.03 -16.95 12.16
N VAL A 80 -8.91 -17.19 11.49
CA VAL A 80 -8.46 -16.42 10.33
C VAL A 80 -9.53 -16.40 9.23
N GLU A 81 -10.24 -17.51 9.03
CA GLU A 81 -11.30 -17.64 8.03
C GLU A 81 -12.44 -16.64 8.28
N LEU A 82 -12.77 -16.39 9.55
CA LEU A 82 -13.77 -15.41 9.93
C LEU A 82 -13.22 -13.99 9.79
N ALA A 83 -12.00 -13.72 10.25
CA ALA A 83 -11.39 -12.39 10.14
C ALA A 83 -11.29 -11.93 8.67
N LEU A 84 -10.91 -12.83 7.76
CA LEU A 84 -10.81 -12.52 6.32
C LEU A 84 -12.15 -12.16 5.66
N THR A 85 -13.30 -12.50 6.28
CA THR A 85 -14.61 -12.01 5.78
C THR A 85 -14.75 -10.49 5.89
N LEU A 86 -13.94 -9.84 6.72
CA LEU A 86 -13.87 -8.39 6.87
C LEU A 86 -12.99 -7.73 5.79
N GLN A 87 -12.22 -8.50 5.01
CA GLN A 87 -11.43 -7.98 3.88
C GLN A 87 -12.35 -7.67 2.70
N ARG A 88 -13.07 -6.56 2.79
CA ARG A 88 -14.02 -6.08 1.78
C ARG A 88 -13.92 -4.56 1.59
N PRO A 89 -14.25 -4.03 0.39
CA PRO A 89 -14.27 -2.59 0.18
C PRO A 89 -15.25 -1.90 1.15
N PRO A 90 -14.88 -0.72 1.70
CA PRO A 90 -15.81 0.10 2.47
C PRO A 90 -17.11 0.36 1.73
N ALA A 91 -18.21 0.42 2.48
CA ALA A 91 -19.50 0.80 1.92
C ALA A 91 -19.47 2.26 1.42
N ARG A 92 -20.31 2.54 0.43
CA ARG A 92 -20.43 3.88 -0.15
C ARG A 92 -20.88 4.89 0.91
N GLY A 93 -20.24 6.03 0.95
CA GLY A 93 -20.50 7.12 1.90
C GLY A 93 -19.83 6.93 3.27
N THR A 94 -19.11 5.82 3.50
CA THR A 94 -18.41 5.59 4.78
C THR A 94 -17.10 6.37 4.88
N VAL A 95 -16.47 6.68 3.74
CA VAL A 95 -15.23 7.47 3.69
C VAL A 95 -15.46 8.79 2.98
N LYS A 96 -14.74 9.84 3.42
CA LYS A 96 -14.81 11.18 2.85
C LYS A 96 -13.41 11.72 2.58
N ILE A 97 -13.22 12.32 1.41
CA ILE A 97 -12.01 13.06 1.07
C ILE A 97 -12.03 14.40 1.85
N VAL A 98 -11.04 14.63 2.73
CA VAL A 98 -11.00 15.80 3.63
C VAL A 98 -9.96 16.86 3.23
N ALA A 99 -9.05 16.56 2.32
CA ALA A 99 -8.16 17.52 1.67
C ALA A 99 -7.59 16.87 0.40
N ALA A 100 -8.04 17.28 -0.78
CA ALA A 100 -7.40 16.91 -2.04
C ALA A 100 -6.46 18.06 -2.44
N GLU A 101 -5.31 18.15 -1.79
CA GLU A 101 -4.23 18.94 -2.38
C GLU A 101 -3.77 18.22 -3.64
N LYS A 102 -3.73 18.94 -4.76
CA LYS A 102 -3.40 18.40 -6.07
C LYS A 102 -1.92 18.03 -6.05
N ASN A 103 -1.59 16.77 -5.74
CA ASN A 103 -0.25 16.23 -5.98
C ASN A 103 -0.08 16.01 -7.49
N GLU A 104 0.07 17.10 -8.23
CA GLU A 104 0.58 17.06 -9.61
C GLU A 104 2.06 16.69 -9.54
N GLY A 105 2.42 15.42 -9.69
CA GLY A 105 3.85 15.12 -9.83
C GLY A 105 4.37 13.69 -9.84
N LEU A 106 3.62 12.64 -9.50
CA LEU A 106 4.28 11.32 -9.33
C LEU A 106 3.77 10.14 -10.17
N TYR A 107 2.76 10.34 -11.03
CA TYR A 107 2.31 9.27 -11.95
C TYR A 107 2.06 9.74 -13.40
N ALA A 108 2.63 10.88 -13.81
CA ALA A 108 2.62 11.30 -15.20
C ALA A 108 3.96 10.98 -15.87
N SER A 109 4.11 9.74 -16.32
CA SER A 109 5.00 9.42 -17.44
C SER A 109 4.48 8.18 -18.15
N ALA A 110 3.80 8.43 -19.27
CA ALA A 110 3.65 7.49 -20.37
C ALA A 110 5.01 7.27 -21.06
#